data_AF-A0A2W7I8H9-F1
#
_entry.id   AF-A0A2W7I8H9-F1
#
_cell.length_a   1.000
_cell.length_b   1.000
_cell.length_c   1.000
_cell.angle_alpha   90.00
_cell.angle_beta   90.00
_cell.angle_gamma   90.00
#
_symmetry.space_group_name_H-M   'P 1'
#
loop_
_entity.id
_entity.type
_entity.pdbx_description
1 polymer ?
#
loop_
_entity_poly.entity_id
_entity_poly.type
_entity_poly.pdbx_seq_one_letter_code
_entity_poly.pdbx_strand_id
1 'polypeptide(L)'
;MPRHKGLEHLARRYLASRGTPPMVEDPVGVALPRLRAEVAQARRTARRDLGLGLGLTLAGLISGGSILVMPFGNDVLMAMLRLHLVPLMGLGGALWGAILFERAGPVWMAARNVVRHLSTGALVEAFQLALSGLPAQVR
;
A
#
# COMPACT_ATOMS: atom_id res chain seq x y z
N MET A 1 -4.25 22.13 -31.48
CA MET A 1 -4.93 21.22 -30.52
C MET A 1 -4.30 19.81 -30.55
N PRO A 2 -3.21 19.53 -29.80
CA PRO A 2 -2.55 18.22 -29.76
C PRO A 2 -2.76 17.42 -28.46
N ARG A 3 -3.37 17.99 -27.41
CA ARG A 3 -3.46 17.37 -26.07
C ARG A 3 -4.33 16.10 -26.00
N HIS A 4 -5.36 15.97 -26.84
CA HIS A 4 -6.27 14.81 -26.80
C HIS A 4 -5.63 13.52 -27.33
N LYS A 5 -4.80 13.59 -28.38
CA LYS A 5 -4.12 12.42 -28.94
C LYS A 5 -3.15 11.76 -27.94
N GLY A 6 -2.48 12.58 -27.12
CA GLY A 6 -1.58 12.08 -26.06
C GLY A 6 -2.32 11.32 -24.96
N LEU A 7 -3.49 11.84 -24.54
CA LEU A 7 -4.34 11.21 -23.54
C LEU A 7 -4.91 9.87 -24.03
N GLU A 8 -5.43 9.83 -25.25
CA GLU A 8 -5.97 8.61 -25.85
C GLU A 8 -4.89 7.53 -26.02
N HIS A 9 -3.69 7.92 -26.43
CA HIS A 9 -2.57 6.99 -26.54
C HIS A 9 -2.18 6.38 -25.18
N LEU A 10 -2.13 7.21 -24.13
CA LEU A 10 -1.88 6.75 -22.76
C LEU A 10 -2.99 5.83 -22.25
N ALA A 11 -4.25 6.16 -22.50
CA ALA A 11 -5.39 5.33 -22.13
C ALA A 11 -5.34 3.96 -22.82
N ARG A 12 -5.01 3.90 -24.11
CA ARG A 12 -4.82 2.64 -24.84
C ARG A 12 -3.65 1.82 -24.32
N ARG A 13 -2.50 2.45 -24.02
CA ARG A 13 -1.36 1.77 -23.39
C ARG A 13 -1.72 1.21 -22.01
N TYR A 14 -2.46 1.96 -21.21
CA TYR A 14 -2.96 1.49 -19.93
C TYR A 14 -3.87 0.27 -20.10
N LEU A 15 -4.86 0.33 -21.01
CA LEU A 15 -5.75 -0.80 -21.29
C LEU A 15 -4.99 -2.03 -21.80
N ALA A 16 -4.01 -1.85 -22.68
CA ALA A 16 -3.15 -2.92 -23.18
C ALA A 16 -2.32 -3.55 -22.05
N SER A 17 -1.76 -2.75 -21.14
CA SER A 17 -1.04 -3.25 -19.96
C SER A 17 -1.91 -4.07 -19.01
N ARG A 18 -3.24 -3.88 -19.07
CA ARG A 18 -4.24 -4.60 -18.27
C ARG A 18 -4.95 -5.72 -19.05
N GLY A 19 -4.41 -6.12 -20.20
CA GLY A 19 -4.92 -7.22 -21.02
C GLY A 19 -6.25 -6.92 -21.73
N THR A 20 -6.63 -5.66 -21.85
CA THR A 20 -7.86 -5.25 -22.55
C THR A 20 -7.51 -4.94 -24.01
N PRO A 21 -8.36 -5.33 -24.99
CA PRO A 21 -8.07 -5.08 -26.40
C PRO A 21 -7.85 -3.59 -26.68
N PRO A 22 -6.82 -3.21 -27.45
CA PRO A 22 -6.43 -1.81 -27.68
C PRO A 22 -7.36 -1.03 -28.63
N MET A 23 -8.28 -1.71 -29.31
CA MET A 23 -9.23 -1.13 -30.27
C MET A 23 -10.59 -0.85 -29.62
N VAL A 24 -10.61 0.02 -28.62
CA VAL A 24 -11.85 0.55 -28.02
C VAL A 24 -12.19 1.89 -28.71
N GLU A 25 -13.46 2.10 -29.06
CA GLU A 25 -13.94 3.34 -29.69
C GLU A 25 -13.70 4.57 -28.80
N ASP A 26 -13.98 4.45 -27.50
CA ASP A 26 -13.63 5.46 -26.49
C ASP A 26 -12.66 4.87 -25.43
N PRO A 27 -11.34 4.92 -25.67
CA PRO A 27 -10.36 4.36 -24.75
C PRO A 27 -10.30 5.14 -23.44
N VAL A 28 -10.60 6.44 -23.42
CA VAL A 28 -10.53 7.27 -22.21
C VAL A 28 -11.74 7.00 -21.33
N GLY A 29 -12.94 6.91 -21.91
CA GLY A 29 -14.17 6.55 -21.21
C GLY A 29 -14.13 5.18 -20.54
N VAL A 30 -13.38 4.23 -21.10
CA VAL A 30 -13.18 2.90 -20.49
C VAL A 30 -12.01 2.87 -19.50
N ALA A 31 -10.89 3.53 -19.83
CA ALA A 31 -9.69 3.51 -18.99
C ALA A 31 -9.86 4.28 -17.67
N LEU A 32 -10.57 5.42 -17.70
CA LEU A 32 -10.73 6.30 -16.54
C LEU A 32 -11.51 5.68 -15.35
N PRO A 33 -12.70 5.08 -15.55
CA PRO A 33 -13.41 4.43 -14.45
C PRO A 33 -12.64 3.22 -13.91
N ARG A 34 -11.95 2.48 -14.79
CA ARG A 34 -11.12 1.33 -14.39
C ARG A 34 -9.91 1.77 -13.56
N LEU A 35 -9.23 2.84 -13.96
CA LEU A 35 -8.15 3.44 -13.19
C LEU A 35 -8.63 3.88 -11.80
N ARG A 36 -9.79 4.54 -11.72
CA ARG A 36 -10.40 4.92 -10.43
C ARG A 36 -10.69 3.70 -9.55
N ALA A 37 -11.19 2.61 -10.12
CA ALA A 37 -11.45 1.38 -9.40
C ALA A 37 -10.16 0.72 -8.88
N GLU A 38 -9.13 0.59 -9.74
CA GLU A 38 -7.83 0.02 -9.35
C GLU A 38 -7.15 0.83 -8.24
N VAL A 39 -7.19 2.16 -8.33
CA VAL A 39 -6.64 3.07 -7.32
C VAL A 39 -7.40 2.96 -6.01
N ALA A 40 -8.74 2.88 -6.06
CA ALA A 40 -9.56 2.70 -4.86
C ALA A 40 -9.30 1.34 -4.19
N GLN A 41 -9.13 0.28 -4.99
CA GLN A 41 -8.81 -1.06 -4.51
C GLN A 41 -7.41 -1.10 -3.91
N ALA A 42 -6.39 -0.57 -4.60
CA ALA A 42 -5.02 -0.48 -4.08
C ALA A 42 -4.96 0.29 -2.76
N ARG A 43 -5.72 1.39 -2.63
CA ARG A 43 -5.81 2.15 -1.38
C ARG A 43 -6.50 1.37 -0.26
N ARG A 44 -7.56 0.60 -0.56
CA ARG A 44 -8.24 -0.26 0.41
C ARG A 44 -7.33 -1.39 0.88
N THR A 45 -6.62 -2.05 -0.03
CA THR A 45 -5.67 -3.12 0.30
C THR A 45 -4.51 -2.58 1.13
N ALA A 46 -3.86 -1.49 0.71
CA ALA A 46 -2.80 -0.88 1.50
C ALA A 46 -3.28 -0.45 2.90
N ARG A 47 -4.52 0.07 3.02
CA ARG A 47 -5.10 0.40 4.33
C ARG A 47 -5.38 -0.83 5.19
N ARG A 48 -5.82 -1.93 4.59
CA ARG A 48 -6.01 -3.21 5.30
C ARG A 48 -4.68 -3.80 5.74
N ASP A 49 -3.67 -3.81 4.87
CA ASP A 49 -2.35 -4.34 5.20
C ASP A 49 -1.67 -3.51 6.29
N LEU A 50 -1.75 -2.19 6.21
CA LEU A 50 -1.27 -1.31 7.28
C LEU A 50 -2.08 -1.47 8.57
N GLY A 51 -3.40 -1.67 8.48
CA GLY A 51 -4.28 -1.87 9.63
C GLY A 51 -4.07 -3.22 10.32
N LEU A 52 -3.93 -4.31 9.55
CA LEU A 52 -3.57 -5.63 10.04
C LEU A 52 -2.16 -5.61 10.62
N GLY A 53 -1.23 -4.94 9.95
CA GLY A 53 0.11 -4.71 10.44
C GLY A 53 0.12 -4.02 11.80
N LEU A 54 -0.55 -2.86 11.92
CA LEU A 54 -0.73 -2.15 13.18
C LEU A 54 -1.40 -3.02 14.25
N GLY A 55 -2.44 -3.76 13.89
CA GLY A 55 -3.15 -4.66 14.80
C GLY A 55 -2.25 -5.78 15.33
N LEU A 56 -1.46 -6.41 14.46
CA LEU A 56 -0.47 -7.43 14.83
C LEU A 56 0.65 -6.85 15.70
N THR A 57 1.14 -5.66 15.37
CA THR A 57 2.17 -4.98 16.17
C THR A 57 1.62 -4.64 17.56
N LEU A 58 0.41 -4.11 17.66
CA LEU A 58 -0.26 -3.81 18.94
C LEU A 58 -0.54 -5.08 19.75
N ALA A 59 -1.05 -6.13 19.11
CA ALA A 59 -1.28 -7.41 19.76
C ALA A 59 0.03 -7.99 20.30
N GLY A 60 1.11 -7.95 19.52
CA GLY A 60 2.45 -8.34 19.97
C GLY A 60 2.97 -7.51 21.14
N LEU A 61 2.75 -6.19 21.11
CA LEU A 61 3.11 -5.27 22.21
C LEU A 61 2.31 -5.55 23.48
N ILE A 62 1.00 -5.81 23.36
CA ILE A 62 0.11 -6.12 24.49
C ILE A 62 0.47 -7.48 25.06
N SER A 63 0.68 -8.51 24.23
CA SER A 63 1.09 -9.84 24.70
C SER A 63 2.48 -9.81 25.35
N GLY A 64 3.45 -9.13 24.74
CA GLY A 64 4.79 -8.94 25.31
C GLY A 64 4.77 -8.12 26.60
N GLY A 65 3.96 -7.06 26.65
CA GLY A 65 3.72 -6.25 27.83
C GLY A 65 3.01 -7.01 28.95
N SER A 66 2.09 -7.91 28.62
CA SER A 66 1.41 -8.76 29.61
C SER A 66 2.38 -9.75 30.27
N ILE A 67 3.30 -10.33 29.48
CA ILE A 67 4.39 -11.19 29.98
C ILE A 67 5.34 -10.41 30.90
N LEU A 68 5.53 -9.11 30.63
CA LEU A 68 6.33 -8.18 31.44
C LEU A 68 5.66 -7.75 32.75
N VAL A 69 4.33 -7.63 32.77
CA VAL A 69 3.59 -7.12 33.95
C VAL A 69 3.14 -8.26 34.88
N MET A 70 3.12 -9.51 34.39
CA MET A 70 2.77 -10.66 35.22
C MET A 70 3.71 -10.76 36.44
N PRO A 71 3.20 -10.88 37.68
CA PRO A 71 4.03 -10.95 38.86
C PRO A 71 4.54 -12.40 39.01
N PHE A 72 5.45 -12.80 38.12
CA PHE A 72 6.30 -13.95 38.43
C PHE A 72 7.19 -13.50 39.58
N GLY A 73 7.26 -14.31 40.64
CA GLY A 73 8.06 -14.02 41.84
C GLY A 73 9.48 -13.58 41.49
N ASN A 74 10.09 -12.85 42.43
CA ASN A 74 11.36 -12.10 42.37
C ASN A 74 12.61 -12.94 42.02
N ASP A 75 12.57 -13.68 40.90
CA ASP A 75 13.62 -14.59 40.47
C ASP A 75 14.51 -13.87 39.44
N VAL A 76 15.80 -13.77 39.75
CA VAL A 76 16.82 -13.09 38.92
C VAL A 76 16.85 -13.64 37.49
N LEU A 77 16.55 -14.93 37.33
CA LEU A 77 16.42 -15.59 36.04
C LEU A 77 15.31 -14.95 35.18
N MET A 78 14.18 -14.60 35.79
CA MET A 78 13.04 -14.02 35.10
C MET A 78 13.28 -12.54 34.75
N ALA A 79 14.02 -11.82 35.60
CA ALA A 79 14.49 -10.47 35.30
C ALA A 79 15.48 -10.46 34.13
N MET A 80 16.46 -11.38 34.11
CA MET A 80 17.38 -11.53 32.97
C MET A 80 16.64 -11.91 31.69
N LEU A 81 15.69 -12.85 31.75
CA LEU A 81 14.91 -13.27 30.59
C LEU A 81 14.10 -12.10 30.01
N ARG A 82 13.46 -11.29 30.85
CA ARG A 82 12.75 -10.07 30.42
C ARG A 82 13.69 -9.05 29.78
N LEU A 83 14.87 -8.84 30.35
CA LEU A 83 15.86 -7.90 29.82
C LEU A 83 16.25 -8.22 28.36
N HIS A 84 16.16 -9.49 27.95
CA HIS A 84 16.55 -9.93 26.60
C HIS A 84 15.34 -10.09 25.66
N LEU A 85 14.22 -10.62 26.15
CA LEU A 85 13.01 -10.80 25.34
C LEU A 85 12.35 -9.48 24.93
N VAL A 86 12.40 -8.45 25.79
CA VAL A 86 11.76 -7.16 25.51
C VAL A 86 12.43 -6.41 24.36
N PRO A 87 13.78 -6.25 24.34
CA PRO A 87 14.46 -5.68 23.18
C PRO A 87 14.27 -6.50 21.92
N LEU A 88 14.27 -7.84 22.00
CA LEU A 88 14.06 -8.71 20.85
C LEU A 88 12.65 -8.56 20.26
N MET A 89 11.63 -8.48 21.10
CA MET A 89 10.25 -8.19 20.68
C MET A 89 10.14 -6.79 20.07
N GLY A 90 10.78 -5.78 20.69
CA GLY A 90 10.82 -4.41 20.18
C GLY A 90 11.49 -4.31 18.81
N LEU A 91 12.65 -4.96 18.64
CA LEU A 91 13.36 -5.06 17.36
C LEU A 91 12.52 -5.81 16.32
N GLY A 92 11.92 -6.94 16.68
CA GLY A 92 11.04 -7.70 15.79
C GLY A 92 9.86 -6.87 15.30
N GLY A 93 9.20 -6.14 16.20
CA GLY A 93 8.10 -5.23 15.86
C GLY A 93 8.55 -4.06 14.97
N ALA A 94 9.70 -3.44 15.26
CA ALA A 94 10.26 -2.37 14.45
C ALA A 94 10.63 -2.85 13.04
N LEU A 95 11.25 -4.04 12.92
CA LEU A 95 11.60 -4.64 11.64
C LEU A 95 10.34 -4.98 10.83
N TRP A 96 9.31 -5.53 11.48
CA TRP A 96 8.03 -5.84 10.84
C TRP A 96 7.32 -4.58 10.35
N GLY A 97 7.30 -3.53 11.18
CA GLY A 97 6.77 -2.22 10.81
C GLY A 97 7.51 -1.60 9.63
N ALA A 98 8.85 -1.72 9.61
CA ALA A 98 9.67 -1.26 8.49
C ALA A 98 9.36 -2.02 7.20
N ILE A 99 9.26 -3.36 7.24
CA ILE A 99 8.94 -4.20 6.09
C ILE A 99 7.55 -3.87 5.53
N LEU A 100 6.55 -3.70 6.41
CA LEU A 100 5.21 -3.28 5.99
C LEU A 100 5.22 -1.91 5.34
N PHE A 101 5.94 -0.96 5.93
CA PHE A 101 6.02 0.41 5.41
C PHE A 101 6.75 0.46 4.06
N GLU A 102 7.81 -0.33 3.91
CA GLU A 102 8.56 -0.44 2.66
C GLU A 102 7.75 -1.08 1.54
N ARG A 103 6.89 -2.07 1.85
CA ARG A 103 6.03 -2.72 0.85
C ARG A 103 4.75 -1.95 0.54
N ALA A 104 4.04 -1.46 1.56
CA ALA A 104 2.72 -0.84 1.40
C ALA A 104 2.79 0.68 1.23
N GLY A 105 3.85 1.33 1.71
CA GLY A 105 4.05 2.79 1.63
C GLY A 105 4.14 3.32 0.20
N PRO A 106 5.00 2.76 -0.67
CA PRO A 106 5.13 3.22 -2.06
C PRO A 106 3.81 3.11 -2.84
N VAL A 107 3.10 1.99 -2.68
CA VAL A 107 1.80 1.75 -3.32
C VAL A 107 0.75 2.74 -2.82
N TRP A 108 0.73 3.02 -1.52
CA TRP A 108 -0.19 4.00 -0.94
C TRP A 108 0.10 5.43 -1.40
N MET A 109 1.38 5.83 -1.46
CA MET A 109 1.78 7.15 -1.97
C MET A 109 1.47 7.30 -3.46
N ALA A 110 1.78 6.28 -4.27
CA ALA A 110 1.47 6.28 -5.70
C ALA A 110 -0.05 6.40 -5.93
N ALA A 111 -0.86 5.59 -5.23
CA ALA A 111 -2.32 5.68 -5.31
C ALA A 111 -2.84 7.06 -4.88
N ARG A 112 -2.29 7.64 -3.80
CA ARG A 112 -2.67 8.98 -3.32
C ARG A 112 -2.35 10.07 -4.35
N ASN A 113 -1.17 10.01 -4.97
CA ASN A 113 -0.77 10.97 -5.99
C ASN A 113 -1.63 10.85 -7.25
N VAL A 114 -1.96 9.63 -7.69
CA VAL A 114 -2.91 9.41 -8.80
C VAL A 114 -4.28 10.02 -8.48
N VAL A 115 -4.83 9.80 -7.27
CA VAL A 115 -6.10 10.44 -6.85
C VAL A 115 -6.01 11.96 -6.91
N ARG A 116 -4.91 12.54 -6.43
CA ARG A 116 -4.71 13.99 -6.45
C ARG A 116 -4.73 14.55 -7.88
N HIS A 117 -4.01 13.92 -8.80
CA HIS A 117 -4.01 14.33 -10.21
C HIS A 117 -5.37 14.12 -10.89
N LEU A 118 -6.09 13.06 -10.54
CA LEU A 118 -7.47 12.86 -11.00
C LEU A 118 -8.43 13.94 -10.47
N SER A 119 -8.26 14.41 -9.24
CA SER A 119 -9.11 15.48 -8.67
C SER A 119 -8.82 16.87 -9.23
N THR A 120 -7.61 17.11 -9.74
CA THR A 120 -7.24 18.39 -10.37
C THR A 120 -7.50 18.42 -11.88
N GLY A 121 -8.08 17.36 -12.45
CA GLY A 121 -8.30 17.24 -13.89
C GLY A 121 -7.02 16.99 -14.72
N ALA A 122 -5.90 16.69 -14.05
CA ALA A 122 -4.61 16.41 -14.68
C ALA A 122 -4.55 14.94 -15.14
N LEU A 123 -5.38 14.61 -16.13
CA LEU A 123 -5.60 13.23 -16.57
C LEU A 123 -4.36 12.60 -17.23
N VAL A 124 -3.56 13.39 -17.95
CA VAL A 124 -2.33 12.92 -18.61
C VAL A 124 -1.32 12.47 -17.55
N GLU A 125 -1.11 13.31 -16.55
CA GLU A 125 -0.21 13.06 -15.42
C GLU A 125 -0.72 11.88 -14.59
N ALA A 126 -2.03 11.76 -14.37
CA ALA A 126 -2.62 10.63 -13.66
C ALA A 126 -2.36 9.29 -14.37
N PHE A 127 -2.51 9.24 -15.70
CA PHE A 127 -2.24 8.02 -16.48
C PHE A 127 -0.76 7.68 -16.55
N GLN A 128 0.13 8.67 -16.67
CA GLN A 128 1.57 8.45 -16.61
C GLN A 128 2.01 7.88 -15.26
N LEU A 129 1.53 8.49 -14.16
CA LEU A 129 1.83 8.02 -12.81
C LEU A 129 1.28 6.60 -12.56
N ALA A 130 0.13 6.29 -13.15
CA ALA A 130 -0.46 4.96 -13.06
C ALA A 130 0.34 3.90 -13.81
N LEU A 131 0.87 4.23 -14.99
CA LEU A 131 1.72 3.33 -15.77
C LEU A 131 3.08 3.07 -15.10
N SER A 132 3.65 4.07 -14.41
CA SER A 132 4.96 3.93 -13.76
C SER A 132 4.89 3.43 -12.32
N GLY A 133 3.79 3.68 -11.61
CA GLY A 133 3.74 3.56 -10.15
C GLY A 133 2.67 2.62 -9.58
N LEU A 134 1.66 2.22 -10.36
CA LEU A 134 0.68 1.22 -9.92
C LEU A 134 1.07 -0.15 -10.46
N PRO A 135 1.33 -1.15 -9.58
CA PRO A 135 1.59 -2.50 -10.05
C PRO A 135 0.42 -2.93 -10.93
N ALA A 136 0.74 -3.54 -12.08
CA ALA A 136 -0.27 -4.24 -12.84
C ALA A 136 -0.84 -5.30 -11.91
N GLN A 137 -2.08 -5.10 -11.45
CA GLN A 137 -2.77 -6.12 -10.68
C GLN A 137 -2.82 -7.34 -11.60
N VAL A 138 -1.94 -8.30 -11.31
CA VAL A 138 -1.98 -9.62 -11.90
C VAL A 138 -3.28 -10.22 -11.38
N ARG A 139 -4.10 -10.61 -12.35
CA ARG A 139 -5.38 -11.30 -12.25
C ARG A 139 -5.53 -12.19 -11.02
#